data_AF-A0A929TC89-F1
#
_entry.id   AF-A0A929TC89-F1
#
_cell.length_a   1.000
_cell.length_b   1.000
_cell.length_c   1.000
_cell.angle_alpha   90.00
_cell.angle_beta   90.00
_cell.angle_gamma   90.00
#
_symmetry.space_group_name_H-M   'P 1'
#
loop_
_entity.id
_entity.type
_entity.pdbx_description
1 polymer ?
#
loop_
_entity_poly.entity_id
_entity_poly.type
_entity_poly.pdbx_seq_one_letter_code
_entity_poly.pdbx_strand_id
1 'polypeptide(L)' 'LMNCEDPRIHGKRLTPNRSGQWRYRVGNYRILAEIQDNQLVLVLIDVGHRSKIY' A
#
# COMPACT_ATOMS: atom_id res chain seq x y z
N LEU A 1 -2.16 -6.69 -10.40
CA LEU A 1 -0.94 -7.38 -9.93
C LEU A 1 -1.12 -8.84 -10.28
N MET A 2 -0.43 -9.35 -11.30
CA MET A 2 -0.26 -10.78 -11.51
C MET A 2 1.23 -11.06 -11.38
N ASN A 3 1.61 -12.12 -10.66
CA ASN A 3 3.00 -12.50 -10.35
C ASN A 3 3.76 -11.49 -9.47
N CYS A 4 3.22 -11.18 -8.29
CA CYS A 4 3.90 -10.36 -7.28
C CYS A 4 4.35 -11.25 -6.12
N GLU A 5 5.65 -11.59 -6.08
CA GLU A 5 6.23 -12.43 -5.02
C GLU A 5 6.42 -11.67 -3.70
N ASP A 6 6.75 -10.38 -3.79
CA ASP A 6 6.83 -9.51 -2.62
C ASP A 6 5.98 -8.24 -2.84
N PRO A 7 4.94 -8.01 -2.03
CA PRO A 7 4.10 -6.82 -2.12
C PRO A 7 4.88 -5.52 -1.85
N ARG A 8 6.08 -5.57 -1.29
CA ARG A 8 6.92 -4.39 -1.05
C ARG A 8 7.58 -3.86 -2.32
N ILE A 9 7.69 -4.67 -3.37
CA ILE A 9 8.29 -4.28 -4.66
C ILE A 9 7.47 -3.18 -5.35
N HIS A 10 6.14 -3.26 -5.27
CA HIS A 10 5.23 -2.33 -5.93
C HIS A 10 4.70 -1.21 -5.02
N GLY A 11 4.97 -1.31 -3.72
CA GLY A 11 4.55 -0.34 -2.73
C GLY A 11 5.67 0.64 -2.36
N LYS A 12 5.29 1.81 -1.85
CA LYS A 12 6.23 2.70 -1.13
C LYS A 12 5.78 2.87 0.31
N ARG A 13 6.70 2.63 1.24
CA ARG A 13 6.49 2.90 2.67
C ARG A 13 6.28 4.40 2.90
N LEU A 14 5.32 4.73 3.75
CA LEU A 14 5.02 6.11 4.13
C LEU A 14 5.97 6.63 5.22
N THR A 15 5.99 7.96 5.40
CA THR A 15 6.86 8.68 6.33
C THR A 15 6.66 8.24 7.78
N PRO A 16 7.63 8.51 8.69
CA PRO A 16 7.72 7.88 10.01
C PRO A 16 6.47 8.00 10.89
N ASN A 17 5.68 9.06 10.72
CA ASN A 17 4.43 9.26 11.48
C ASN A 17 3.29 8.30 11.08
N ARG A 18 3.50 7.47 10.06
CA ARG A 18 2.64 6.36 9.59
C ARG A 18 3.49 5.10 9.36
N SER A 19 4.40 4.82 10.28
CA SER A 19 5.27 3.64 10.20
C SER A 19 4.43 2.36 10.02
N GLY A 20 4.86 1.48 9.11
CA GLY A 20 4.12 0.25 8.76
C GLY A 20 3.11 0.40 7.61
N GLN A 21 2.71 1.62 7.25
CA GLN A 21 1.81 1.83 6.12
C GLN A 21 2.55 1.92 4.78
N TRP A 22 1.92 1.34 3.77
CA TRP A 22 2.38 1.22 2.40
C TRP A 22 1.38 1.86 1.46
N ARG A 23 1.89 2.52 0.43
CA ARG A 23 1.08 3.08 -0.63
C ARG A 23 1.38 2.38 -1.95
N TYR A 24 0.35 1.85 -2.59
CA TYR A 24 0.42 1.30 -3.93
C TYR A 24 -0.18 2.26 -4.95
N ARG A 25 0.37 2.24 -6.16
CA ARG A 25 -0.14 3.02 -7.28
C ARG A 25 -0.77 2.09 -8.30
N VAL A 26 -2.05 2.33 -8.61
CA VAL A 26 -2.77 1.59 -9.65
C VAL A 26 -3.38 2.61 -10.61
N GLY A 27 -2.67 2.93 -11.68
CA GLY A 27 -3.04 4.01 -12.60
C GLY A 27 -3.20 5.35 -11.87
N ASN A 28 -4.44 5.87 -11.86
CA ASN A 28 -4.82 7.10 -11.16
C ASN A 28 -5.30 6.88 -9.72
N TYR A 29 -5.35 5.65 -9.23
CA TYR A 29 -5.72 5.34 -7.86
C TYR A 29 -4.49 5.14 -6.98
N ARG A 30 -4.68 5.40 -5.69
CA ARG A 30 -3.74 5.09 -4.63
C ARG A 30 -4.45 4.19 -3.63
N ILE A 31 -3.72 3.17 -3.22
CA ILE A 31 -4.17 2.21 -2.21
C ILE A 31 -3.28 2.42 -0.99
N LEU A 32 -3.88 2.59 0.16
CA LEU A 32 -3.20 2.57 1.45
C LEU A 32 -3.37 1.17 2.05
N ALA A 33 -2.27 0.56 2.44
CA ALA A 33 -2.28 -0.75 3.04
C ALA A 33 -1.27 -0.86 4.18
N GLU A 34 -1.44 -1.88 5.00
CA GLU A 34 -0.48 -2.28 6.03
C GLU A 34 -0.06 -3.72 5.76
N ILE A 35 1.25 -3.97 5.85
CA ILE A 35 1.82 -5.31 5.69
C ILE A 35 2.11 -5.84 7.10
N GLN A 36 1.42 -6.91 7.49
CA GLN A 36 1.64 -7.61 8.75
C GLN A 36 2.51 -8.84 8.49
N ASP A 37 3.83 -8.66 8.52
CA ASP A 37 4.80 -9.71 8.17
C ASP A 37 4.66 -10.97 9.05
N ASN A 38 4.33 -10.78 10.34
CA ASN A 38 4.17 -11.89 11.29
C ASN A 38 2.98 -12.80 10.97
N GLN A 39 2.01 -12.32 10.18
CA GLN A 39 0.80 -13.08 9.84
C GLN A 39 0.69 -13.35 8.34
N LEU A 40 1.64 -12.85 7.54
CA LEU A 40 1.60 -12.89 6.07
C LEU A 40 0.31 -12.24 5.50
N VAL A 41 -0.20 -11.20 6.17
CA VAL A 41 -1.46 -10.52 5.83
C VAL A 41 -1.19 -9.14 5.24
N LEU A 42 -1.93 -8.79 4.20
CA LEU A 42 -2.02 -7.44 3.65
C LEU A 42 -3.39 -6.84 3.97
N VAL A 43 -3.41 -5.80 4.80
CA VAL A 43 -4.65 -5.10 5.18
C VAL A 43 -4.81 -3.86 4.30
N LEU A 44 -5.90 -3.80 3.54
CA LEU A 44 -6.27 -2.63 2.74
C LEU A 44 -7.03 -1.63 3.62
N ILE A 45 -6.42 -0.48 3.89
CA ILE A 45 -6.99 0.55 4.77
C ILE A 45 -7.91 1.48 3.97
N ASP A 46 -7.47 1.92 2.79
CA ASP A 46 -8.22 2.86 1.98
C ASP A 46 -7.85 2.76 0.50
N VAL A 47 -8.79 3.15 -0.36
CA VAL A 47 -8.63 3.23 -1.81
C VAL A 47 -9.25 4.53 -2.31
N GLY A 48 -8.49 5.27 -3.12
CA GLY A 48 -8.97 6.56 -3.59
C GLY A 48 -8.29 7.02 -4.86
N HIS A 49 -9.00 7.87 -5.60
CA HIS A 49 -8.45 8.54 -6.77
C HIS A 49 -7.38 9.54 -6.34
N ARG A 50 -6.38 9.79 -7.19
CA ARG A 50 -5.27 10.71 -6.91
C ARG A 50 -5.71 12.12 -6.52
N SER A 51 -6.90 12.54 -6.94
CA SER A 51 -7.46 13.86 -6.64
C SER A 51 -8.11 13.95 -5.26
N LYS A 52 -8.28 12.82 -4.56
CA LYS A 52 -8.92 12.74 -3.22
C LYS A 52 -7.97 12.26 -2.11
N ILE A 53 -6.84 11.61 -2.46
CA ILE A 53 -5.90 11.01 -1.50
C ILE A 53 -4.72 11.92 -1.11
N TYR A 54 -4.49 13.01 -1.87
CA TYR A 54 -3.61 14.09 -1.42
C TYR A 54 -4.42 15.15 -0.70
#